data_AF-A0A1H5RHX1-F1
#
_entry.id   AF-A0A1H5RHX1-F1
#
_cell.length_a   1.000
_cell.length_b   1.000
_cell.length_c   1.000
_cell.angle_alpha   90.00
_cell.angle_beta   90.00
_cell.angle_gamma   90.00
#
_symmetry.space_group_name_H-M   'P 1'
#
loop_
_entity.id
_entity.type
_entity.pdbx_description
1 polymer ?
#
loop_
_entity_poly.entity_id
_entity_poly.type
_entity_poly.pdbx_seq_one_letter_code
_entity_poly.pdbx_strand_id
1 'polypeptide(L)'
;MAVVAGPAVASASVDSIPAPKLSWTGCSDGFQCATASVPLDYDRPAGAKIDLALIKLPATDPTHKIGTLFVNFGGPGASGLQRLRERGKWPWLFSDQLRARFDVVSWDPRGIGNSTAVRCFDTLAEQESFFGSFPEMPGDPSGNAAFYAKSKELADRCQAKAGPILEHVSTANTARDLELLRRAVGDAKLTYHGISYGTQLGATYANLFPNRIRAMVFDGTMDFAGNATGHDGAGKTVPLDTRQDVATGISQTFDQFLRLCTEAGPKCAFSSGDPTAKWTAITARAKQAPITVDGETWTYSGIINAAADLSDSRGWPDIASLLQRLYEAPQAFKAGEPYTANRTEAFNAIQCSDSDVPTDPAIYSRYAESEDRRVPYFGRIAVLT
;
A
#
# COMPACT_ATOMS: atom_id res chain seq x y z
N MET A 1 -23.30 -16.94 -38.23
CA MET A 1 -22.36 -17.83 -37.52
C MET A 1 -22.69 -17.77 -36.05
N ALA A 2 -23.07 -18.90 -35.46
CA ALA A 2 -23.51 -19.01 -34.07
C ALA A 2 -22.31 -18.90 -33.13
N VAL A 3 -22.43 -18.08 -32.09
CA VAL A 3 -21.49 -18.05 -30.97
C VAL A 3 -21.77 -19.28 -30.11
N VAL A 4 -20.83 -20.22 -30.10
CA VAL A 4 -20.86 -21.34 -29.17
C VAL A 4 -20.41 -20.80 -27.81
N ALA A 5 -21.37 -20.60 -26.90
CA ALA A 5 -21.08 -20.38 -25.49
C ALA A 5 -20.54 -21.71 -24.92
N GLY A 6 -19.27 -21.72 -24.54
CA GLY A 6 -18.72 -22.80 -23.72
C GLY A 6 -19.45 -22.87 -22.37
N PRO A 7 -19.51 -24.05 -21.72
CA PRO A 7 -20.24 -24.21 -20.47
C PRO A 7 -19.61 -23.30 -19.41
N ALA A 8 -20.41 -22.38 -18.86
CA ALA A 8 -20.05 -21.65 -17.66
C ALA A 8 -19.83 -22.67 -16.54
N VAL A 9 -18.58 -22.83 -16.11
CA VAL A 9 -18.29 -23.49 -14.83
C VAL A 9 -19.02 -22.67 -13.79
N ALA A 10 -20.07 -23.24 -13.20
CA ALA A 10 -20.83 -22.56 -12.16
C ALA A 10 -19.87 -22.22 -11.02
N SER A 11 -19.53 -20.93 -10.87
CA SER A 11 -18.72 -20.47 -9.75
C SER A 11 -19.39 -20.95 -8.48
N ALA A 12 -18.75 -21.85 -7.74
CA ALA A 12 -19.28 -22.27 -6.46
C ALA A 12 -19.51 -21.01 -5.61
N SER A 13 -20.74 -20.83 -5.12
CA SER A 13 -21.00 -19.71 -4.22
C SER A 13 -20.04 -19.83 -3.04
N VAL A 14 -19.39 -18.74 -2.65
CA VAL A 14 -18.53 -18.71 -1.45
C VAL A 14 -19.30 -19.22 -0.21
N ASP A 15 -20.64 -19.11 -0.20
CA ASP A 15 -21.51 -19.67 0.82
C ASP A 15 -21.39 -21.20 0.96
N SER A 16 -21.13 -21.96 -0.12
CA SER A 16 -21.00 -23.42 -0.06
C SER A 16 -19.64 -23.90 0.46
N ILE A 17 -18.66 -22.99 0.55
CA ILE A 17 -17.33 -23.31 1.07
C ILE A 17 -17.39 -23.28 2.61
N PRO A 18 -17.00 -24.38 3.29
CA PRO A 18 -16.96 -24.41 4.74
C PRO A 18 -16.00 -23.38 5.30
N ALA A 19 -16.42 -22.67 6.36
CA ALA A 19 -15.53 -21.75 7.07
C ALA A 19 -14.38 -22.51 7.74
N PRO A 20 -13.14 -21.98 7.71
CA PRO A 20 -12.01 -22.58 8.40
C PRO A 20 -12.25 -22.60 9.91
N LYS A 21 -11.74 -23.62 10.60
CA LYS A 21 -11.72 -23.66 12.07
C LYS A 21 -10.48 -22.93 12.58
N LEU A 22 -10.67 -21.94 13.45
CA LEU A 22 -9.58 -21.15 14.01
C LEU A 22 -9.21 -21.66 15.40
N SER A 23 -7.99 -22.16 15.54
CA SER A 23 -7.39 -22.51 16.84
C SER A 23 -6.55 -21.35 17.34
N TRP A 24 -7.17 -20.46 18.13
CA TRP A 24 -6.49 -19.28 18.68
C TRP A 24 -5.54 -19.65 19.82
N THR A 25 -4.29 -19.21 19.73
CA THR A 25 -3.27 -19.36 20.78
C THR A 25 -2.68 -18.01 21.16
N GLY A 26 -2.20 -17.86 22.39
CA GLY A 26 -1.51 -16.64 22.82
C GLY A 26 -0.23 -16.41 22.02
N CYS A 27 -0.01 -15.18 21.55
CA CYS A 27 1.18 -14.81 20.77
C CYS A 27 1.79 -13.48 21.25
N SER A 28 1.96 -13.37 22.58
CA SER A 28 2.53 -12.22 23.32
C SER A 28 1.65 -10.96 23.35
N ASP A 29 1.91 -10.10 24.35
CA ASP A 29 1.30 -8.77 24.53
C ASP A 29 -0.22 -8.74 24.58
N GLY A 30 -0.84 -9.83 25.05
CA GLY A 30 -2.30 -9.97 25.12
C GLY A 30 -2.97 -10.27 23.78
N PHE A 31 -2.20 -10.51 22.71
CA PHE A 31 -2.72 -10.93 21.42
C PHE A 31 -2.89 -12.46 21.36
N GLN A 32 -3.83 -12.87 20.51
CA GLN A 32 -4.01 -14.24 20.09
C GLN A 32 -3.78 -14.36 18.57
N CYS A 33 -3.19 -15.45 18.12
CA CYS A 33 -2.90 -15.71 16.72
C CYS A 33 -3.54 -17.03 16.28
N ALA A 34 -3.88 -17.14 15.00
CA ALA A 34 -4.42 -18.33 14.39
C ALA A 34 -4.05 -18.37 12.90
N THR A 35 -4.22 -19.54 12.28
CA THR A 35 -4.09 -19.73 10.83
C THR A 35 -5.42 -20.18 10.26
N ALA A 36 -5.84 -19.59 9.14
CA ALA A 36 -7.01 -19.99 8.38
C ALA A 36 -6.59 -20.62 7.05
N SER A 37 -6.99 -21.88 6.81
CA SER A 37 -6.77 -22.54 5.52
C SER A 37 -7.95 -22.26 4.58
N VAL A 38 -7.70 -21.56 3.47
CA VAL A 38 -8.70 -21.13 2.48
C VAL A 38 -8.34 -21.62 1.08
N PRO A 39 -9.28 -21.68 0.12
CA PRO A 39 -8.94 -22.04 -1.25
C PRO A 39 -7.94 -21.06 -1.87
N LEU A 40 -6.95 -21.61 -2.58
CA LEU A 40 -6.11 -20.82 -3.48
C LEU A 40 -6.99 -20.18 -4.57
N ASP A 41 -7.78 -21.04 -5.21
CA ASP A 41 -8.65 -20.72 -6.34
C ASP A 41 -10.11 -20.94 -5.92
N TYR A 42 -10.91 -19.86 -5.93
CA TYR A 42 -12.32 -19.91 -5.55
C TYR A 42 -13.22 -20.55 -6.62
N ASP A 43 -12.77 -20.66 -7.87
CA ASP A 43 -13.47 -21.41 -8.91
C ASP A 43 -13.21 -22.92 -8.79
N ARG A 44 -12.18 -23.31 -8.02
CA ARG A 44 -11.84 -24.69 -7.66
C ARG A 44 -11.68 -24.85 -6.15
N PRO A 45 -12.77 -24.70 -5.35
CA PRO A 45 -12.68 -24.59 -3.89
C PRO A 45 -12.24 -25.88 -3.17
N ALA A 46 -12.30 -27.03 -3.85
CA ALA A 46 -11.80 -28.31 -3.35
C ALA A 46 -10.33 -28.59 -3.74
N GLY A 47 -9.69 -27.67 -4.47
CA GLY A 47 -8.31 -27.79 -4.94
C GLY A 47 -7.27 -27.39 -3.90
N ALA A 48 -6.16 -26.82 -4.38
CA ALA A 48 -5.08 -26.35 -3.52
C ALA A 48 -5.58 -25.27 -2.54
N LYS A 49 -5.00 -25.28 -1.34
CA LYS A 49 -5.29 -24.32 -0.29
C LYS A 49 -4.08 -23.46 0.02
N ILE A 50 -4.35 -22.29 0.56
CA ILE A 50 -3.36 -21.37 1.13
C ILE A 50 -3.71 -21.09 2.58
N ASP A 51 -2.70 -20.65 3.31
CA ASP A 51 -2.83 -20.30 4.71
C ASP A 51 -2.82 -18.78 4.87
N LEU A 52 -3.78 -18.27 5.64
CA LEU A 52 -3.83 -16.88 6.07
C LEU A 52 -3.44 -16.80 7.54
N ALA A 53 -2.48 -15.95 7.87
CA ALA A 53 -2.11 -15.65 9.25
C ALA A 53 -3.03 -14.57 9.83
N LEU A 54 -3.56 -14.79 11.03
CA LEU A 54 -4.45 -13.88 11.73
C LEU A 54 -3.90 -13.48 13.10
N ILE A 55 -4.27 -12.28 13.52
CA ILE A 55 -4.05 -11.76 14.87
C ILE A 55 -5.35 -11.17 15.42
N LYS A 56 -5.57 -11.37 16.71
CA LYS A 56 -6.70 -10.87 17.47
C LYS A 56 -6.21 -10.20 18.74
N LEU A 57 -6.71 -8.99 18.99
CA LEU A 57 -6.68 -8.37 20.30
C LEU A 57 -8.07 -8.57 20.95
N PRO A 58 -8.20 -9.43 21.98
CA PRO A 58 -9.49 -9.74 22.57
C PRO A 58 -10.18 -8.52 23.17
N ALA A 59 -11.52 -8.52 23.13
CA ALA A 59 -12.34 -7.53 23.81
C ALA A 59 -12.01 -7.49 25.31
N THR A 60 -11.98 -6.30 25.91
CA THR A 60 -11.72 -6.15 27.36
C THR A 60 -12.93 -6.51 28.21
N ASP A 61 -14.14 -6.52 27.65
CA ASP A 61 -15.36 -7.01 28.28
C ASP A 61 -16.01 -8.12 27.43
N PRO A 62 -15.53 -9.37 27.57
CA PRO A 62 -16.06 -10.49 26.78
C PRO A 62 -17.52 -10.80 27.07
N THR A 63 -18.06 -10.37 28.23
CA THR A 63 -19.45 -10.65 28.62
C THR A 63 -20.46 -9.79 27.85
N HIS A 64 -20.06 -8.58 27.45
CA HIS A 64 -20.89 -7.66 26.67
C HIS A 64 -20.40 -7.48 25.23
N LYS A 65 -19.56 -8.40 24.74
CA LYS A 65 -19.01 -8.38 23.38
C LYS A 65 -20.13 -8.39 22.33
N ILE A 66 -20.05 -7.47 21.37
CA ILE A 66 -20.96 -7.38 20.22
C ILE A 66 -20.53 -8.34 19.12
N GLY A 67 -19.22 -8.45 18.85
CA GLY A 67 -18.67 -9.30 17.79
C GLY A 67 -17.21 -9.01 17.53
N THR A 68 -16.78 -9.16 16.29
CA THR A 68 -15.42 -8.91 15.80
C THR A 68 -15.39 -7.66 14.92
N LEU A 69 -14.45 -6.76 15.20
CA LEU A 69 -14.06 -5.69 14.27
C LEU A 69 -12.88 -6.18 13.44
N PHE A 70 -13.12 -6.46 12.16
CA PHE A 70 -12.04 -6.72 11.21
C PHE A 70 -11.42 -5.39 10.76
N VAL A 71 -10.10 -5.32 10.78
CA VAL A 71 -9.34 -4.14 10.36
C VAL A 71 -8.39 -4.54 9.24
N ASN A 72 -8.34 -3.74 8.18
CA ASN A 72 -7.27 -3.78 7.19
C ASN A 72 -6.58 -2.42 7.16
N PHE A 73 -5.26 -2.41 7.37
CA PHE A 73 -4.46 -1.19 7.50
C PHE A 73 -3.96 -0.62 6.15
N GLY A 74 -4.42 -1.18 5.03
CA GLY A 74 -4.05 -0.74 3.70
C GLY A 74 -2.63 -1.17 3.29
N GLY A 75 -1.96 -0.29 2.54
CA GLY A 75 -0.79 -0.62 1.75
C GLY A 75 -1.11 -0.43 0.26
N PRO A 76 -1.41 -1.50 -0.52
CA PRO A 76 -1.36 -2.92 -0.17
C PRO A 76 0.05 -3.41 0.20
N GLY A 77 0.19 -4.71 0.50
CA GLY A 77 1.49 -5.34 0.79
C GLY A 77 2.01 -5.19 2.23
N ALA A 78 1.32 -4.45 3.09
CA ALA A 78 1.67 -4.33 4.51
C ALA A 78 1.08 -5.48 5.34
N SER A 79 1.86 -6.01 6.30
CA SER A 79 1.39 -7.02 7.24
C SER A 79 0.34 -6.45 8.19
N GLY A 80 -0.87 -7.00 8.17
CA GLY A 80 -1.91 -6.67 9.13
C GLY A 80 -1.58 -7.18 10.54
N LEU A 81 -0.81 -8.28 10.64
CA LEU A 81 -0.29 -8.78 11.91
C LEU A 81 0.56 -7.73 12.61
N GLN A 82 1.58 -7.23 11.91
CA GLN A 82 2.50 -6.23 12.44
C GLN A 82 1.76 -4.93 12.77
N ARG A 83 0.91 -4.44 11.84
CA ARG A 83 0.16 -3.20 12.05
C ARG A 83 -0.78 -3.26 13.25
N LEU A 84 -1.46 -4.38 13.48
CA LEU A 84 -2.32 -4.51 14.65
C LEU A 84 -1.51 -4.57 15.96
N ARG A 85 -0.33 -5.19 15.96
CA ARG A 85 0.56 -5.15 17.14
C ARG A 85 0.98 -3.72 17.48
N GLU A 86 1.41 -2.98 16.47
CA GLU A 86 1.86 -1.59 16.61
C GLU A 86 0.75 -0.65 17.08
N ARG A 87 -0.48 -0.82 16.54
CA ARG A 87 -1.54 0.20 16.61
C ARG A 87 -2.80 -0.22 17.37
N GLY A 88 -2.99 -1.51 17.65
CA GLY A 88 -4.23 -2.07 18.21
C GLY A 88 -4.60 -1.55 19.60
N LYS A 89 -3.65 -0.93 20.31
CA LYS A 89 -3.85 -0.34 21.64
C LYS A 89 -3.82 1.19 21.64
N TRP A 90 -3.80 1.83 20.47
CA TRP A 90 -3.83 3.29 20.38
C TRP A 90 -5.25 3.80 20.70
N PRO A 91 -5.44 4.57 21.78
CA PRO A 91 -6.78 4.95 22.24
C PRO A 91 -7.52 5.88 21.27
N TRP A 92 -6.79 6.63 20.44
CA TRP A 92 -7.36 7.49 19.41
C TRP A 92 -7.83 6.72 18.17
N LEU A 93 -7.31 5.51 17.94
CA LEU A 93 -7.73 4.64 16.84
C LEU A 93 -8.78 3.61 17.30
N PHE A 94 -8.55 3.03 18.48
CA PHE A 94 -9.43 2.05 19.11
C PHE A 94 -9.71 2.48 20.56
N SER A 95 -10.78 3.25 20.73
CA SER A 95 -11.19 3.74 22.06
C SER A 95 -11.48 2.60 23.04
N ASP A 96 -11.42 2.89 24.34
CA ASP A 96 -11.76 1.91 25.38
C ASP A 96 -13.17 1.37 25.22
N GLN A 97 -14.13 2.22 24.78
CA GLN A 97 -15.49 1.80 24.49
C GLN A 97 -15.54 0.79 23.34
N LEU A 98 -14.76 0.97 22.28
CA LEU A 98 -14.68 0.03 21.17
C LEU A 98 -14.01 -1.28 21.62
N ARG A 99 -12.85 -1.16 22.30
CA ARG A 99 -12.08 -2.29 22.84
C ARG A 99 -12.85 -3.13 23.85
N ALA A 100 -13.82 -2.55 24.58
CA ALA A 100 -14.71 -3.29 25.45
C ALA A 100 -15.69 -4.18 24.68
N ARG A 101 -16.10 -3.79 23.47
CA ARG A 101 -17.24 -4.39 22.77
C ARG A 101 -16.85 -5.26 21.58
N PHE A 102 -15.62 -5.17 21.09
CA PHE A 102 -15.16 -5.94 19.93
C PHE A 102 -13.84 -6.65 20.18
N ASP A 103 -13.76 -7.89 19.73
CA ASP A 103 -12.46 -8.46 19.38
C ASP A 103 -11.93 -7.67 18.17
N VAL A 104 -10.73 -7.10 18.25
CA VAL A 104 -10.12 -6.42 17.08
C VAL A 104 -9.26 -7.44 16.36
N VAL A 105 -9.61 -7.76 15.12
CA VAL A 105 -8.93 -8.77 14.31
C VAL A 105 -8.34 -8.16 13.05
N SER A 106 -7.11 -8.53 12.74
CA SER A 106 -6.47 -8.27 11.46
C SER A 106 -5.86 -9.57 10.96
N TRP A 107 -5.54 -9.62 9.67
CA TRP A 107 -4.83 -10.73 9.07
C TRP A 107 -3.81 -10.19 8.07
N ASP A 108 -2.85 -11.02 7.70
CA ASP A 108 -2.04 -10.79 6.52
C ASP A 108 -2.87 -11.31 5.32
N PRO A 109 -3.29 -10.47 4.35
CA PRO A 109 -3.99 -10.95 3.16
C PRO A 109 -3.18 -12.00 2.39
N ARG A 110 -3.87 -12.76 1.52
CA ARG A 110 -3.20 -13.68 0.59
C ARG A 110 -2.10 -12.94 -0.17
N GLY A 111 -0.93 -13.57 -0.30
CA GLY A 111 0.23 -12.95 -0.93
C GLY A 111 1.10 -12.09 0.02
N ILE A 112 0.72 -11.87 1.27
CA ILE A 112 1.40 -10.95 2.20
C ILE A 112 2.00 -11.67 3.41
N GLY A 113 3.22 -11.25 3.80
CA GLY A 113 3.77 -11.47 5.14
C GLY A 113 3.86 -12.94 5.55
N ASN A 114 3.14 -13.28 6.63
CA ASN A 114 3.12 -14.59 7.27
C ASN A 114 2.04 -15.52 6.69
N SER A 115 1.17 -15.03 5.82
CA SER A 115 0.30 -15.86 5.01
C SER A 115 1.11 -16.54 3.90
N THR A 116 0.48 -17.39 3.10
CA THR A 116 1.09 -17.84 1.83
C THR A 116 1.37 -16.60 0.97
N ALA A 117 2.65 -16.22 0.93
CA ALA A 117 3.10 -14.95 0.41
C ALA A 117 3.62 -15.04 -1.03
N VAL A 118 3.56 -13.93 -1.76
CA VAL A 118 4.27 -13.78 -3.03
C VAL A 118 5.77 -13.68 -2.73
N ARG A 119 6.56 -14.54 -3.36
CA ARG A 119 8.02 -14.58 -3.24
C ARG A 119 8.64 -14.51 -4.64
N CYS A 120 9.31 -13.40 -4.94
CA CYS A 120 9.99 -13.19 -6.22
C CYS A 120 11.51 -13.43 -6.14
N PHE A 121 12.00 -13.83 -4.96
CA PHE A 121 13.41 -14.07 -4.64
C PHE A 121 13.52 -15.33 -3.76
N ASP A 122 14.65 -16.02 -3.85
CA ASP A 122 14.86 -17.25 -3.08
C ASP A 122 15.30 -16.93 -1.63
N THR A 123 15.98 -15.80 -1.45
CA THR A 123 16.50 -15.36 -0.16
C THR A 123 16.28 -13.86 0.05
N LEU A 124 16.23 -13.46 1.32
CA LEU A 124 16.18 -12.04 1.69
C LEU A 124 17.41 -11.28 1.18
N ALA A 125 18.61 -11.87 1.25
CA ALA A 125 19.82 -11.21 0.75
C ALA A 125 19.78 -10.93 -0.77
N GLU A 126 19.21 -11.86 -1.56
CA GLU A 126 18.99 -11.64 -3.01
C GLU A 126 18.01 -10.48 -3.24
N GLN A 127 16.92 -10.47 -2.47
CA GLN A 127 15.89 -9.42 -2.52
C GLN A 127 16.48 -8.05 -2.16
N GLU A 128 17.21 -7.95 -1.06
CA GLU A 128 17.84 -6.72 -0.58
C GLU A 128 18.86 -6.18 -1.60
N SER A 129 19.69 -7.06 -2.16
CA SER A 129 20.63 -6.71 -3.23
C SER A 129 19.92 -6.23 -4.50
N PHE A 130 18.81 -6.88 -4.88
CA PHE A 130 18.03 -6.46 -6.03
C PHE A 130 17.41 -5.07 -5.84
N PHE A 131 16.78 -4.81 -4.70
CA PHE A 131 16.17 -3.50 -4.44
C PHE A 131 17.19 -2.41 -4.14
N GLY A 132 18.33 -2.74 -3.50
CA GLY A 132 19.45 -1.82 -3.32
C GLY A 132 20.14 -1.42 -4.63
N SER A 133 19.97 -2.23 -5.69
CA SER A 133 20.44 -1.91 -7.04
C SER A 133 19.32 -1.39 -7.95
N PHE A 134 18.11 -1.17 -7.43
CA PHE A 134 17.02 -0.62 -8.22
C PHE A 134 17.34 0.83 -8.59
N PRO A 135 17.29 1.21 -9.88
CA PRO A 135 17.50 2.60 -10.26
C PRO A 135 16.52 3.49 -9.52
N GLU A 136 16.99 4.64 -9.02
CA GLU A 136 16.07 5.64 -8.48
C GLU A 136 15.04 6.04 -9.53
N MET A 137 13.88 6.52 -9.07
CA MET A 137 12.86 7.08 -9.94
C MET A 137 13.49 8.14 -10.86
N PRO A 138 13.41 7.99 -12.19
CA PRO A 138 14.01 8.94 -13.12
C PRO A 138 13.45 10.36 -12.96
N GLY A 139 14.33 11.33 -12.70
CA GLY A 139 13.98 12.77 -12.71
C GLY A 139 13.87 13.37 -14.11
N ASP A 140 14.37 12.65 -15.13
CA ASP A 140 14.33 13.02 -16.53
C ASP A 140 14.27 11.77 -17.44
N PRO A 141 13.98 11.90 -18.75
CA PRO A 141 13.82 10.75 -19.65
C PRO A 141 15.04 9.84 -19.80
N SER A 142 16.25 10.28 -19.49
CA SER A 142 17.47 9.49 -19.68
C SER A 142 17.54 8.27 -18.75
N GLY A 143 16.92 8.36 -17.55
CA GLY A 143 16.86 7.26 -16.59
C GLY A 143 15.78 6.22 -16.88
N ASN A 144 14.80 6.54 -17.75
CA ASN A 144 13.61 5.70 -17.97
C ASN A 144 13.96 4.28 -18.42
N ALA A 145 14.88 4.14 -19.37
CA ALA A 145 15.22 2.82 -19.93
C ALA A 145 15.75 1.85 -18.86
N ALA A 146 16.64 2.32 -17.97
CA ALA A 146 17.21 1.50 -16.90
C ALA A 146 16.15 1.13 -15.85
N PHE A 147 15.33 2.10 -15.45
CA PHE A 147 14.25 1.90 -14.48
C PHE A 147 13.22 0.88 -14.98
N TYR A 148 12.76 1.00 -16.23
CA TYR A 148 11.81 0.06 -16.82
C TYR A 148 12.42 -1.33 -17.05
N ALA A 149 13.70 -1.42 -17.43
CA ALA A 149 14.38 -2.69 -17.54
C ALA A 149 14.42 -3.42 -16.18
N LYS A 150 14.71 -2.70 -15.09
CA LYS A 150 14.72 -3.28 -13.74
C LYS A 150 13.32 -3.66 -13.24
N SER A 151 12.31 -2.84 -13.55
CA SER A 151 10.91 -3.14 -13.25
C SER A 151 10.44 -4.41 -13.98
N LYS A 152 10.81 -4.55 -15.26
CA LYS A 152 10.57 -5.78 -16.02
C LYS A 152 11.30 -6.98 -15.41
N GLU A 153 12.55 -6.82 -14.99
CA GLU A 153 13.29 -7.89 -14.30
C GLU A 153 12.56 -8.37 -13.04
N LEU A 154 12.01 -7.44 -12.24
CA LEU A 154 11.18 -7.78 -11.08
C LEU A 154 9.94 -8.58 -11.48
N ALA A 155 9.21 -8.13 -12.50
CA ALA A 155 8.02 -8.82 -13.00
C ALA A 155 8.34 -10.24 -13.49
N ASP A 156 9.40 -10.39 -14.29
CA ASP A 156 9.86 -11.68 -14.82
C ASP A 156 10.28 -12.63 -13.68
N ARG A 157 10.94 -12.10 -12.64
CA ARG A 157 11.29 -12.87 -11.42
C ARG A 157 10.07 -13.33 -10.65
N CYS A 158 9.09 -12.44 -10.44
CA CYS A 158 7.83 -12.81 -9.79
C CYS A 158 7.10 -13.90 -10.59
N GLN A 159 7.02 -13.77 -11.92
CA GLN A 159 6.41 -14.79 -12.78
C GLN A 159 7.11 -16.15 -12.66
N ALA A 160 8.44 -16.16 -12.56
CA ALA A 160 9.21 -17.38 -12.45
C ALA A 160 9.13 -18.03 -11.05
N LYS A 161 9.08 -17.24 -9.97
CA LYS A 161 9.30 -17.74 -8.60
C LYS A 161 8.06 -17.73 -7.70
N ALA A 162 7.08 -16.85 -7.95
CA ALA A 162 5.94 -16.70 -7.04
C ALA A 162 5.01 -17.93 -7.04
N GLY A 163 5.03 -18.73 -8.12
CA GLY A 163 4.16 -19.88 -8.26
C GLY A 163 2.67 -19.50 -8.40
N PRO A 164 1.75 -20.46 -8.16
CA PRO A 164 0.33 -20.28 -8.47
C PRO A 164 -0.35 -19.13 -7.72
N ILE A 165 0.17 -18.71 -6.56
CA ILE A 165 -0.44 -17.62 -5.77
C ILE A 165 -0.50 -16.31 -6.55
N LEU A 166 0.44 -16.07 -7.48
CA LEU A 166 0.52 -14.83 -8.25
C LEU A 166 -0.77 -14.50 -9.01
N GLU A 167 -1.47 -15.51 -9.52
CA GLU A 167 -2.73 -15.34 -10.27
C GLU A 167 -3.97 -15.19 -9.36
N HIS A 168 -3.78 -15.29 -8.04
CA HIS A 168 -4.89 -15.41 -7.10
C HIS A 168 -4.86 -14.36 -5.98
N VAL A 169 -3.97 -13.36 -6.02
CA VAL A 169 -3.81 -12.32 -4.97
C VAL A 169 -4.77 -11.12 -5.07
N SER A 170 -5.76 -11.15 -5.96
CA SER A 170 -6.70 -10.04 -6.14
C SER A 170 -7.44 -9.62 -4.86
N THR A 171 -7.85 -8.35 -4.78
CA THR A 171 -8.79 -7.83 -3.78
C THR A 171 -10.06 -8.66 -3.75
N ALA A 172 -10.59 -9.08 -4.91
CA ALA A 172 -11.81 -9.88 -4.96
C ALA A 172 -11.64 -11.21 -4.22
N ASN A 173 -10.52 -11.89 -4.39
CA ASN A 173 -10.23 -13.11 -3.62
C ASN A 173 -9.95 -12.83 -2.14
N THR A 174 -9.28 -11.72 -1.81
CA THR A 174 -9.13 -11.27 -0.42
C THR A 174 -10.49 -10.97 0.24
N ALA A 175 -11.47 -10.45 -0.50
CA ALA A 175 -12.83 -10.22 0.01
C ALA A 175 -13.57 -11.54 0.25
N ARG A 176 -13.37 -12.55 -0.60
CA ARG A 176 -13.89 -13.91 -0.39
C ARG A 176 -13.24 -14.57 0.84
N ASP A 177 -11.95 -14.33 1.06
CA ASP A 177 -11.26 -14.74 2.29
C ASP A 177 -11.90 -14.09 3.51
N LEU A 178 -12.11 -12.77 3.48
CA LEU A 178 -12.75 -12.04 4.56
C LEU A 178 -14.16 -12.59 4.88
N GLU A 179 -14.91 -13.06 3.87
CA GLU A 179 -16.19 -13.73 4.10
C GLU A 179 -16.04 -15.10 4.79
N LEU A 180 -15.02 -15.88 4.45
CA LEU A 180 -14.69 -17.11 5.20
C LEU A 180 -14.26 -16.78 6.64
N LEU A 181 -13.44 -15.75 6.84
CA LEU A 181 -12.96 -15.33 8.15
C LEU A 181 -14.10 -14.80 9.05
N ARG A 182 -15.03 -14.01 8.50
CA ARG A 182 -16.25 -13.57 9.21
C ARG A 182 -17.04 -14.76 9.75
N ARG A 183 -17.26 -15.77 8.91
CA ARG A 183 -17.97 -17.00 9.31
C ARG A 183 -17.16 -17.80 10.34
N ALA A 184 -15.84 -17.85 10.18
CA ALA A 184 -14.94 -18.59 11.08
C ALA A 184 -14.90 -18.02 12.50
N VAL A 185 -15.06 -16.70 12.67
CA VAL A 185 -15.20 -16.07 14.00
C VAL A 185 -16.62 -16.16 14.57
N GLY A 186 -17.59 -16.68 13.79
CA GLY A 186 -18.97 -16.90 14.22
C GLY A 186 -19.90 -15.69 14.10
N ASP A 187 -19.43 -14.58 13.53
CA ASP A 187 -20.24 -13.37 13.39
C ASP A 187 -21.25 -13.52 12.26
N ALA A 188 -22.52 -13.17 12.48
CA ALA A 188 -23.56 -13.25 11.44
C ALA A 188 -23.41 -12.22 10.31
N LYS A 189 -22.80 -11.06 10.63
CA LYS A 189 -22.54 -9.95 9.71
C LYS A 189 -21.22 -9.27 10.05
N LEU A 190 -20.50 -8.80 9.03
CA LEU A 190 -19.19 -8.15 9.12
C LEU A 190 -19.29 -6.79 9.80
N THR A 191 -18.42 -6.55 10.78
CA THR A 191 -18.05 -5.19 11.22
C THR A 191 -16.62 -4.92 10.76
N TYR A 192 -16.42 -3.87 9.96
CA TYR A 192 -15.16 -3.63 9.25
C TYR A 192 -14.66 -2.20 9.35
N HIS A 193 -13.34 -2.03 9.49
CA HIS A 193 -12.65 -0.77 9.35
C HIS A 193 -11.52 -0.92 8.31
N GLY A 194 -11.69 -0.26 7.17
CA GLY A 194 -10.70 -0.23 6.10
C GLY A 194 -9.96 1.10 6.09
N ILE A 195 -8.64 1.05 6.15
CA ILE A 195 -7.77 2.24 6.11
C ILE A 195 -6.99 2.21 4.79
N SER A 196 -6.92 3.34 4.06
CA SER A 196 -6.18 3.44 2.79
C SER A 196 -6.67 2.38 1.79
N TYR A 197 -5.80 1.52 1.23
CA TYR A 197 -6.20 0.39 0.38
C TYR A 197 -7.23 -0.55 1.02
N GLY A 198 -7.31 -0.61 2.36
CA GLY A 198 -8.39 -1.33 3.06
C GLY A 198 -9.78 -0.81 2.67
N THR A 199 -9.91 0.44 2.23
CA THR A 199 -11.17 0.98 1.70
C THR A 199 -11.58 0.30 0.39
N GLN A 200 -10.64 0.03 -0.51
CA GLN A 200 -10.88 -0.74 -1.74
C GLN A 200 -11.33 -2.18 -1.42
N LEU A 201 -10.68 -2.83 -0.45
CA LEU A 201 -11.09 -4.16 0.02
C LEU A 201 -12.51 -4.16 0.61
N GLY A 202 -12.81 -3.18 1.46
CA GLY A 202 -14.14 -3.04 2.04
C GLY A 202 -15.22 -2.78 0.99
N ALA A 203 -14.96 -1.89 0.01
CA ALA A 203 -15.88 -1.63 -1.09
C ALA A 203 -16.10 -2.85 -1.98
N THR A 204 -15.04 -3.62 -2.25
CA THR A 204 -15.12 -4.88 -2.99
C THR A 204 -15.95 -5.91 -2.23
N TYR A 205 -15.73 -6.06 -0.91
CA TYR A 205 -16.55 -6.93 -0.06
C TYR A 205 -18.02 -6.50 -0.08
N ALA A 206 -18.29 -5.19 0.01
CA ALA A 206 -19.66 -4.68 0.03
C ALA A 206 -20.42 -4.97 -1.28
N ASN A 207 -19.74 -4.93 -2.42
CA ASN A 207 -20.31 -5.29 -3.71
C ASN A 207 -20.54 -6.81 -3.85
N LEU A 208 -19.63 -7.64 -3.33
CA LEU A 208 -19.76 -9.10 -3.39
C LEU A 208 -20.77 -9.67 -2.39
N PHE A 209 -20.88 -9.07 -1.19
CA PHE A 209 -21.64 -9.59 -0.06
C PHE A 209 -22.50 -8.51 0.65
N PRO A 210 -23.34 -7.75 -0.07
CA PRO A 210 -24.03 -6.57 0.47
C PRO A 210 -24.92 -6.90 1.69
N ASN A 211 -25.51 -8.09 1.72
CA ASN A 211 -26.39 -8.54 2.79
C ASN A 211 -25.66 -9.05 4.05
N ARG A 212 -24.32 -9.08 4.03
CA ARG A 212 -23.47 -9.58 5.11
C ARG A 212 -22.83 -8.47 5.94
N ILE A 213 -23.21 -7.21 5.75
CA ILE A 213 -22.59 -6.06 6.45
C ILE A 213 -23.44 -5.64 7.65
N ARG A 214 -22.80 -5.51 8.83
CA ARG A 214 -23.37 -4.88 10.03
C ARG A 214 -23.02 -3.39 10.05
N ALA A 215 -21.73 -3.10 9.94
CA ALA A 215 -21.18 -1.74 9.91
C ALA A 215 -19.84 -1.74 9.18
N MET A 216 -19.54 -0.65 8.48
CA MET A 216 -18.33 -0.51 7.70
C MET A 216 -17.86 0.95 7.75
N VAL A 217 -16.57 1.15 8.02
CA VAL A 217 -15.93 2.47 8.05
C VAL A 217 -14.76 2.48 7.06
N PHE A 218 -14.68 3.53 6.25
CA PHE A 218 -13.59 3.79 5.32
C PHE A 218 -12.84 5.05 5.74
N ASP A 219 -11.54 4.91 6.02
CA ASP A 219 -10.65 5.97 6.48
C ASP A 219 -9.51 6.17 5.48
N GLY A 220 -9.40 7.36 4.90
CA GLY A 220 -8.52 7.62 3.74
C GLY A 220 -9.00 6.88 2.48
N THR A 221 -10.18 7.26 1.98
CA THR A 221 -10.86 6.55 0.89
C THR A 221 -10.18 6.76 -0.46
N MET A 222 -9.94 5.67 -1.18
CA MET A 222 -9.50 5.70 -2.57
C MET A 222 -10.67 5.93 -3.52
N ASP A 223 -10.41 6.43 -4.72
CA ASP A 223 -11.38 6.37 -5.80
C ASP A 223 -11.47 4.90 -6.28
N PHE A 224 -12.54 4.19 -5.90
CA PHE A 224 -12.63 2.75 -6.16
C PHE A 224 -12.70 2.38 -7.65
N ALA A 225 -13.42 3.18 -8.44
CA ALA A 225 -13.49 2.99 -9.89
C ALA A 225 -12.16 3.41 -10.53
N GLY A 226 -11.61 4.53 -10.07
CA GLY A 226 -10.26 4.96 -10.38
C GLY A 226 -9.18 3.95 -10.01
N ASN A 227 -9.39 3.01 -9.07
CA ASN A 227 -8.39 2.02 -8.68
C ASN A 227 -8.54 0.74 -9.50
N ALA A 228 -9.78 0.33 -9.77
CA ALA A 228 -10.05 -0.85 -10.58
C ALA A 228 -9.84 -0.56 -12.09
N THR A 229 -10.90 -0.25 -12.82
CA THR A 229 -10.88 -0.11 -14.29
C THR A 229 -10.51 1.28 -14.80
N GLY A 230 -10.57 2.28 -13.93
CA GLY A 230 -10.50 3.69 -14.27
C GLY A 230 -11.87 4.15 -14.73
N HIS A 231 -12.22 5.40 -14.41
CA HIS A 231 -13.44 6.01 -14.96
C HIS A 231 -13.40 5.92 -16.48
N ASP A 232 -14.52 5.48 -17.06
CA ASP A 232 -14.69 5.29 -18.51
C ASP A 232 -13.59 4.42 -19.18
N GLY A 233 -13.00 3.49 -18.43
CA GLY A 233 -11.96 2.57 -18.92
C GLY A 233 -10.54 3.15 -18.97
N ALA A 234 -10.31 4.26 -18.28
CA ALA A 234 -9.02 4.97 -18.26
C ALA A 234 -7.84 4.14 -17.72
N GLY A 235 -8.05 3.04 -16.99
CA GLY A 235 -6.96 2.21 -16.46
C GLY A 235 -6.03 1.66 -17.55
N LYS A 236 -6.51 1.51 -18.79
CA LYS A 236 -5.68 1.06 -19.92
C LYS A 236 -4.76 2.14 -20.49
N THR A 237 -5.00 3.41 -20.14
CA THR A 237 -4.34 4.56 -20.76
C THR A 237 -3.74 5.55 -19.76
N VAL A 238 -4.12 5.48 -18.49
CA VAL A 238 -3.67 6.38 -17.41
C VAL A 238 -3.08 5.55 -16.25
N PRO A 239 -1.85 5.85 -15.81
CA PRO A 239 -1.23 5.18 -14.65
C PRO A 239 -2.10 5.27 -13.39
N LEU A 240 -1.99 4.26 -12.53
CA LEU A 240 -2.87 4.07 -11.37
C LEU A 240 -2.90 5.27 -10.41
N ASP A 241 -1.74 5.70 -9.90
CA ASP A 241 -1.69 6.82 -8.96
C ASP A 241 -2.03 8.16 -9.64
N THR A 242 -1.77 8.27 -10.94
CA THR A 242 -2.15 9.44 -11.75
C THR A 242 -3.67 9.57 -11.85
N ARG A 243 -4.40 8.48 -12.13
CA ARG A 243 -5.88 8.51 -12.19
C ARG A 243 -6.53 8.65 -10.81
N GLN A 244 -5.80 8.40 -9.73
CA GLN A 244 -6.19 8.70 -8.34
C GLN A 244 -5.88 10.15 -7.93
N ASP A 245 -5.20 10.92 -8.78
CA ASP A 245 -4.74 12.28 -8.54
C ASP A 245 -3.83 12.43 -7.29
N VAL A 246 -3.02 11.40 -7.01
CA VAL A 246 -2.12 11.34 -5.84
C VAL A 246 -1.15 12.52 -5.81
N ALA A 247 -0.57 12.89 -6.96
CA ALA A 247 0.39 13.99 -7.06
C ALA A 247 -0.21 15.34 -6.59
N THR A 248 -1.46 15.61 -6.93
CA THR A 248 -2.14 16.84 -6.50
C THR A 248 -2.30 16.88 -4.99
N GLY A 249 -2.71 15.76 -4.37
CA GLY A 249 -2.83 15.65 -2.92
C GLY A 249 -1.50 15.87 -2.20
N ILE A 250 -0.41 15.31 -2.74
CA ILE A 250 0.96 15.54 -2.22
C ILE A 250 1.32 17.03 -2.34
N SER A 251 1.14 17.63 -3.52
CA SER A 251 1.49 19.04 -3.75
C SER A 251 0.73 19.98 -2.81
N GLN A 252 -0.57 19.79 -2.66
CA GLN A 252 -1.40 20.61 -1.77
C GLN A 252 -0.96 20.46 -0.30
N THR A 253 -0.59 19.25 0.11
CA THR A 253 -0.09 18.99 1.47
C THR A 253 1.29 19.63 1.67
N PHE A 254 2.17 19.58 0.67
CA PHE A 254 3.48 20.22 0.71
C PHE A 254 3.37 21.75 0.78
N ASP A 255 2.49 22.36 -0.01
CA ASP A 255 2.21 23.79 0.05
C ASP A 255 1.70 24.21 1.44
N GLN A 256 0.83 23.38 2.02
CA GLN A 256 0.30 23.57 3.37
C GLN A 256 1.40 23.42 4.44
N PHE A 257 2.35 22.50 4.26
CA PHE A 257 3.55 22.38 5.08
C PHE A 257 4.42 23.64 5.02
N LEU A 258 4.73 24.16 3.83
CA LEU A 258 5.52 25.39 3.66
C LEU A 258 4.85 26.61 4.29
N ARG A 259 3.53 26.75 4.09
CA ARG A 259 2.73 27.82 4.71
C ARG A 259 2.77 27.76 6.23
N LEU A 260 2.49 26.59 6.81
CA LEU A 260 2.51 26.42 8.27
C LEU A 260 3.91 26.57 8.86
N CYS A 261 4.95 26.16 8.13
CA CYS A 261 6.33 26.38 8.54
C CYS A 261 6.66 27.88 8.60
N THR A 262 6.19 28.67 7.64
CA THR A 262 6.34 30.13 7.63
C THR A 262 5.62 30.76 8.82
N GLU A 263 4.36 30.37 9.07
CA GLU A 263 3.54 30.88 10.19
C GLU A 263 4.10 30.50 11.56
N ALA A 264 4.72 29.33 11.67
CA ALA A 264 5.37 28.87 12.89
C ALA A 264 6.61 29.70 13.24
N GLY A 265 7.19 30.43 12.28
CA GLY A 265 8.41 31.21 12.45
C GLY A 265 9.53 30.35 13.06
N PRO A 266 10.29 30.84 14.05
CA PRO A 266 11.42 30.12 14.64
C PRO A 266 11.13 28.71 15.18
N LYS A 267 9.86 28.31 15.35
CA LYS A 267 9.47 26.95 15.72
C LYS A 267 9.61 25.95 14.57
N CYS A 268 9.70 26.40 13.33
CA CYS A 268 10.02 25.56 12.18
C CYS A 268 11.43 25.85 11.69
N ALA A 269 12.27 24.82 11.59
CA ALA A 269 13.67 24.95 11.16
C ALA A 269 13.80 25.53 9.75
N PHE A 270 12.82 25.28 8.88
CA PHE A 270 12.79 25.76 7.50
C PHE A 270 12.10 27.12 7.32
N SER A 271 11.77 27.85 8.39
CA SER A 271 11.01 29.11 8.32
C SER A 271 11.82 30.35 7.97
N SER A 272 13.15 30.34 8.15
CA SER A 272 13.99 31.51 7.93
C SER A 272 14.05 31.89 6.45
N GLY A 273 13.69 33.12 6.10
CA GLY A 273 13.56 33.54 4.70
C GLY A 273 12.24 33.07 4.08
N ASP A 274 12.24 32.76 2.77
CA ASP A 274 11.07 32.25 2.04
C ASP A 274 11.23 30.73 1.80
N PRO A 275 10.44 29.87 2.49
CA PRO A 275 10.51 28.42 2.30
C PRO A 275 10.27 27.96 0.86
N THR A 276 9.41 28.64 0.10
CA THR A 276 9.13 28.31 -1.30
C THR A 276 10.34 28.62 -2.17
N ALA A 277 10.97 29.78 -2.01
CA ALA A 277 12.19 30.11 -2.72
C ALA A 277 13.35 29.16 -2.38
N LYS A 278 13.48 28.78 -1.11
CA LYS A 278 14.48 27.78 -0.67
C LYS A 278 14.23 26.41 -1.30
N TRP A 279 12.98 25.96 -1.37
CA TRP A 279 12.63 24.72 -2.06
C TRP A 279 13.02 24.74 -3.54
N THR A 280 12.72 25.84 -4.25
CA THR A 280 13.15 26.02 -5.65
C THR A 280 14.67 25.94 -5.79
N ALA A 281 15.43 26.53 -4.86
CA ALA A 281 16.89 26.48 -4.87
C ALA A 281 17.44 25.06 -4.63
N ILE A 282 16.90 24.33 -3.63
CA ILE A 282 17.30 22.94 -3.33
C ILE A 282 17.09 22.07 -4.57
N THR A 283 15.89 22.12 -5.15
CA THR A 283 15.52 21.26 -6.28
C THR A 283 16.31 21.59 -7.54
N ALA A 284 16.54 22.88 -7.85
CA ALA A 284 17.38 23.28 -8.97
C ALA A 284 18.83 22.79 -8.82
N ARG A 285 19.38 22.83 -7.60
CA ARG A 285 20.73 22.34 -7.31
C ARG A 285 20.81 20.82 -7.42
N ALA A 286 19.82 20.11 -6.88
CA ALA A 286 19.73 18.66 -6.91
C ALA A 286 19.59 18.08 -8.34
N LYS A 287 19.00 18.82 -9.27
CA LYS A 287 18.95 18.46 -10.71
C LYS A 287 20.32 18.53 -11.39
N GLN A 288 21.24 19.34 -10.89
CA GLN A 288 22.60 19.46 -11.45
C GLN A 288 23.53 18.38 -10.87
N ALA A 289 23.42 18.15 -9.57
CA ALA A 289 24.20 17.16 -8.85
C ALA A 289 23.52 16.79 -7.52
N PRO A 290 23.67 15.54 -7.03
CA PRO A 290 23.25 15.19 -5.68
C PRO A 290 23.87 16.09 -4.60
N ILE A 291 23.18 16.21 -3.47
CA ILE A 291 23.56 17.05 -2.33
C ILE A 291 23.95 16.14 -1.17
N THR A 292 25.14 16.29 -0.59
CA THR A 292 25.52 15.58 0.63
C THR A 292 25.19 16.39 1.88
N VAL A 293 24.53 15.75 2.85
CA VAL A 293 24.22 16.26 4.20
C VAL A 293 24.59 15.18 5.21
N ASP A 294 25.38 15.53 6.22
CA ASP A 294 25.75 14.62 7.32
C ASP A 294 26.32 13.25 6.89
N GLY A 295 27.02 13.22 5.75
CA GLY A 295 27.61 12.00 5.17
C GLY A 295 26.67 11.17 4.29
N GLU A 296 25.39 11.56 4.21
CA GLU A 296 24.38 10.96 3.33
C GLU A 296 24.23 11.78 2.05
N THR A 297 24.05 11.11 0.90
CA THR A 297 23.76 11.80 -0.37
C THR A 297 22.32 11.69 -0.77
N TRP A 298 21.81 12.86 -1.12
CA TRP A 298 20.44 13.10 -1.53
C TRP A 298 20.43 13.47 -3.01
N THR A 299 19.90 12.57 -3.83
CA THR A 299 19.62 12.86 -5.24
C THR A 299 18.37 13.74 -5.36
N TYR A 300 18.10 14.26 -6.57
CA TYR A 300 16.84 14.95 -6.84
C TYR A 300 15.64 14.10 -6.42
N SER A 301 15.59 12.84 -6.87
CA SER A 301 14.48 11.94 -6.59
C SER A 301 14.37 11.58 -5.11
N GLY A 302 15.49 11.40 -4.40
CA GLY A 302 15.50 11.20 -2.95
C GLY A 302 14.89 12.38 -2.20
N ILE A 303 15.22 13.61 -2.60
CA ILE A 303 14.67 14.84 -1.98
C ILE A 303 13.18 14.97 -2.26
N ILE A 304 12.74 14.74 -3.50
CA ILE A 304 11.31 14.79 -3.86
C ILE A 304 10.53 13.75 -3.06
N ASN A 305 11.04 12.51 -2.93
CA ASN A 305 10.38 11.46 -2.15
C ASN A 305 10.27 11.82 -0.66
N ALA A 306 11.32 12.37 -0.05
CA ALA A 306 11.26 12.83 1.34
C ALA A 306 10.25 13.99 1.52
N ALA A 307 10.19 14.92 0.56
CA ALA A 307 9.23 16.02 0.57
C ALA A 307 7.77 15.55 0.35
N ALA A 308 7.58 14.38 -0.25
CA ALA A 308 6.25 13.80 -0.49
C ALA A 308 5.68 13.05 0.73
N ASP A 309 6.51 12.60 1.67
CA ASP A 309 6.08 11.85 2.85
C ASP A 309 5.54 12.75 3.97
N LEU A 310 4.42 13.42 3.68
CA LEU A 310 3.78 14.39 4.59
C LEU A 310 2.43 13.92 5.14
N SER A 311 2.11 12.63 4.97
CA SER A 311 0.84 12.03 5.42
C SER A 311 0.64 12.08 6.95
N ASP A 312 1.73 12.21 7.72
CA ASP A 312 1.71 12.35 9.17
C ASP A 312 2.36 13.68 9.61
N SER A 313 1.54 14.61 10.10
CA SER A 313 2.01 15.93 10.54
C SER A 313 2.99 15.91 11.71
N ARG A 314 3.09 14.79 12.44
CA ARG A 314 4.05 14.64 13.54
C ARG A 314 5.50 14.58 13.04
N GLY A 315 5.73 14.12 11.80
CA GLY A 315 7.05 14.06 11.18
C GLY A 315 7.49 15.35 10.49
N TRP A 316 6.59 16.33 10.34
CA TRP A 316 6.89 17.58 9.63
C TRP A 316 8.08 18.37 10.20
N PRO A 317 8.33 18.43 11.53
CA PRO A 317 9.53 19.08 12.06
C PRO A 317 10.84 18.46 11.56
N ASP A 318 10.88 17.16 11.34
CA ASP A 318 12.06 16.44 10.84
C ASP A 318 12.29 16.78 9.36
N ILE A 319 11.23 16.80 8.56
CA ILE A 319 11.27 17.25 7.16
C ILE A 319 11.75 18.70 7.07
N ALA A 320 11.23 19.61 7.90
CA ALA A 320 11.72 20.99 7.93
C ALA A 320 13.22 21.07 8.25
N SER A 321 13.69 20.26 9.18
CA SER A 321 15.10 20.22 9.56
C SER A 321 15.98 19.65 8.43
N LEU A 322 15.51 18.63 7.72
CA LEU A 322 16.17 18.09 6.54
C LEU A 322 16.25 19.13 5.41
N LEU A 323 15.13 19.78 5.06
CA LEU A 323 15.10 20.79 4.00
C LEU A 323 16.00 21.99 4.32
N GLN A 324 16.07 22.42 5.59
CA GLN A 324 16.98 23.50 5.98
C GLN A 324 18.45 23.09 5.81
N ARG A 325 18.83 21.88 6.25
CA ARG A 325 20.19 21.36 6.05
C ARG A 325 20.53 21.20 4.57
N LEU A 326 19.60 20.68 3.76
CA LEU A 326 19.76 20.58 2.31
C LEU A 326 19.97 21.96 1.69
N TYR A 327 19.25 22.99 2.13
CA TYR A 327 19.46 24.35 1.63
C TYR A 327 20.88 24.87 1.93
N GLU A 328 21.34 24.69 3.17
CA GLU A 328 22.63 25.19 3.68
C GLU A 328 23.86 24.38 3.22
N ALA A 329 23.66 23.14 2.79
CA ALA A 329 24.77 22.23 2.49
C ALA A 329 25.68 22.71 1.33
N PRO A 330 27.01 22.69 1.52
CA PRO A 330 27.97 22.86 0.42
C PRO A 330 27.98 21.62 -0.50
N GLN A 331 28.36 21.78 -1.77
CA GLN A 331 28.41 20.66 -2.73
C GLN A 331 29.44 19.60 -2.29
N ALA A 332 28.98 18.37 -2.08
CA ALA A 332 29.79 17.16 -1.94
C ALA A 332 28.94 15.93 -2.34
N PHE A 333 29.59 14.78 -2.59
CA PHE A 333 29.01 13.56 -3.19
C PHE A 333 29.36 12.27 -2.42
N LYS A 334 28.39 11.34 -2.22
CA LYS A 334 28.53 9.86 -1.96
C LYS A 334 27.21 9.09 -1.65
N ALA A 335 26.85 8.06 -2.43
CA ALA A 335 25.57 7.29 -2.35
C ALA A 335 25.38 6.33 -1.13
N GLY A 336 24.11 5.98 -0.85
CA GLY A 336 23.56 5.50 0.44
C GLY A 336 23.20 4.00 0.62
N GLU A 337 22.25 3.77 1.54
CA GLU A 337 22.03 2.58 2.41
C GLU A 337 20.89 1.61 2.00
N PRO A 338 20.78 0.40 2.63
CA PRO A 338 20.00 -0.73 2.12
C PRO A 338 18.52 -0.82 2.56
N TYR A 339 17.74 -1.55 1.75
CA TYR A 339 16.28 -1.78 1.86
C TYR A 339 15.95 -3.09 2.62
N THR A 340 14.75 -3.22 3.22
CA THR A 340 14.27 -4.46 3.88
C THR A 340 12.80 -4.80 3.54
N ALA A 341 12.49 -6.11 3.51
CA ALA A 341 11.16 -6.76 3.46
C ALA A 341 10.38 -6.83 2.11
N ASN A 342 9.39 -7.75 2.01
CA ASN A 342 8.63 -8.08 0.78
C ASN A 342 7.42 -7.21 0.45
N ARG A 343 7.35 -6.00 1.04
CA ARG A 343 6.24 -5.06 0.83
C ARG A 343 6.09 -4.68 -0.65
N THR A 344 7.20 -4.46 -1.35
CA THR A 344 7.21 -3.99 -2.74
C THR A 344 6.67 -5.05 -3.70
N GLU A 345 7.07 -6.31 -3.54
CA GLU A 345 6.56 -7.40 -4.37
C GLU A 345 5.06 -7.60 -4.16
N ALA A 346 4.60 -7.57 -2.91
CA ALA A 346 3.20 -7.72 -2.60
C ALA A 346 2.37 -6.53 -3.11
N PHE A 347 2.86 -5.29 -2.95
CA PHE A 347 2.23 -4.10 -3.50
C PHE A 347 2.05 -4.23 -5.00
N ASN A 348 3.14 -4.48 -5.75
CA ASN A 348 3.09 -4.56 -7.21
C ASN A 348 2.22 -5.73 -7.71
N ALA A 349 2.32 -6.92 -7.11
CA ALA A 349 1.52 -8.07 -7.51
C ALA A 349 0.02 -7.83 -7.31
N ILE A 350 -0.37 -7.21 -6.20
CA ILE A 350 -1.77 -6.89 -5.89
C ILE A 350 -2.28 -5.79 -6.83
N GLN A 351 -1.54 -4.69 -6.99
CA GLN A 351 -1.94 -3.59 -7.86
C GLN A 351 -2.11 -4.06 -9.32
N CYS A 352 -1.18 -4.87 -9.84
CA CYS A 352 -1.28 -5.45 -11.19
C CYS A 352 -2.43 -6.46 -11.33
N SER A 353 -2.83 -7.15 -10.25
CA SER A 353 -3.95 -8.09 -10.28
C SER A 353 -5.31 -7.40 -10.21
N ASP A 354 -5.37 -6.21 -9.60
CA ASP A 354 -6.61 -5.48 -9.33
C ASP A 354 -6.89 -4.36 -10.34
N SER A 355 -5.85 -3.90 -11.04
CA SER A 355 -5.90 -2.73 -11.89
C SER A 355 -5.60 -3.08 -13.34
N ASP A 356 -6.40 -2.52 -14.25
CA ASP A 356 -5.91 -2.31 -15.62
C ASP A 356 -4.80 -1.25 -15.55
N VAL A 357 -3.63 -1.55 -16.13
CA VAL A 357 -2.50 -0.62 -16.22
C VAL A 357 -1.97 -0.56 -17.66
N PRO A 358 -1.46 0.59 -18.14
CA PRO A 358 -0.82 0.66 -19.45
C PRO A 358 0.37 -0.31 -19.55
N THR A 359 0.54 -1.00 -20.68
CA THR A 359 1.65 -1.94 -20.90
C THR A 359 2.78 -1.38 -21.77
N ASP A 360 2.54 -0.24 -22.44
CA ASP A 360 3.53 0.45 -23.27
C ASP A 360 4.34 1.47 -22.42
N PRO A 361 5.66 1.29 -22.25
CA PRO A 361 6.52 2.23 -21.53
C PRO A 361 6.51 3.67 -22.09
N ALA A 362 6.14 3.85 -23.35
CA ALA A 362 6.00 5.18 -23.94
C ALA A 362 4.81 5.94 -23.36
N ILE A 363 3.77 5.26 -22.84
CA ILE A 363 2.66 5.90 -22.13
C ILE A 363 3.18 6.55 -20.83
N TYR A 364 3.89 5.79 -20.00
CA TYR A 364 4.49 6.30 -18.76
C TYR A 364 5.48 7.43 -19.01
N SER A 365 6.31 7.33 -20.06
CA SER A 365 7.25 8.41 -20.41
C SER A 365 6.53 9.72 -20.78
N ARG A 366 5.45 9.64 -21.56
CA ARG A 366 4.64 10.83 -21.90
C ARG A 366 3.92 11.40 -20.68
N TYR A 367 3.35 10.55 -19.83
CA TYR A 367 2.66 11.00 -18.62
C TYR A 367 3.63 11.59 -17.59
N ALA A 368 4.83 11.03 -17.45
CA ALA A 368 5.87 11.59 -16.59
C ALA A 368 6.20 13.03 -16.98
N GLU A 369 6.24 13.35 -18.28
CA GLU A 369 6.46 14.72 -18.76
C GLU A 369 5.23 15.63 -18.67
N SER A 370 4.02 15.10 -18.86
CA SER A 370 2.80 15.91 -18.75
C SER A 370 2.45 16.20 -17.29
N GLU A 371 2.58 15.21 -16.41
CA GLU A 371 2.28 15.35 -14.99
C GLU A 371 3.31 16.23 -14.29
N ASP A 372 4.59 16.18 -14.67
CA ASP A 372 5.58 17.17 -14.19
C ASP A 372 5.21 18.61 -14.53
N ARG A 373 4.54 18.83 -15.67
CA ARG A 373 4.06 20.17 -16.08
C ARG A 373 2.78 20.55 -15.32
N ARG A 374 1.90 19.59 -15.06
CA ARG A 374 0.64 19.80 -14.34
C ARG A 374 0.85 20.01 -12.85
N VAL A 375 1.71 19.19 -12.24
CA VAL A 375 2.06 19.17 -10.82
C VAL A 375 3.60 19.13 -10.71
N PRO A 376 4.26 20.31 -10.74
CA PRO A 376 5.71 20.38 -10.62
C PRO A 376 6.25 19.61 -9.42
N TYR A 377 7.41 18.97 -9.61
CA TYR A 377 8.11 18.13 -8.62
C TYR A 377 7.46 16.77 -8.35
N PHE A 378 6.15 16.70 -8.14
CA PHE A 378 5.45 15.49 -7.67
C PHE A 378 4.71 14.70 -8.76
N GLY A 379 4.53 15.28 -9.95
CA GLY A 379 3.83 14.64 -11.07
C GLY A 379 4.46 13.31 -11.48
N ARG A 380 5.79 13.25 -11.60
CA ARG A 380 6.51 12.01 -11.90
C ARG A 380 6.34 10.89 -10.87
N ILE A 381 6.17 11.23 -9.58
CA ILE A 381 5.95 10.21 -8.54
C ILE A 381 4.71 9.40 -8.88
N ALA A 382 3.58 10.06 -9.11
CA ALA A 382 2.30 9.40 -9.39
C ALA A 382 2.24 8.63 -10.74
N VAL A 383 3.29 8.69 -11.55
CA VAL A 383 3.40 7.95 -12.82
C VAL A 383 4.29 6.71 -12.66
N LEU A 384 5.30 6.77 -11.79
CA LEU A 384 6.40 5.81 -11.73
C LEU A 384 6.45 5.00 -10.43
N THR A 385 5.53 5.26 -9.49
CA THR A 385 5.18 4.38 -8.36
C THR A 385 4.10 3.39 -8.75
#